data_AF-A0A442BPR6-F1
#
_entry.id   AF-A0A442BPR6-F1
#
_cell.length_a   1.000
_cell.length_b   1.000
_cell.length_c   1.000
_cell.angle_alpha   90.00
_cell.angle_beta   90.00
_cell.angle_gamma   90.00
#
_symmetry.space_group_name_H-M   'P 1'
#
loop_
_entity.id
_entity.type
_entity.pdbx_description
1 polymer ?
#
loop_
_entity_poly.entity_id
_entity_poly.type
_entity_poly.pdbx_seq_one_letter_code
_entity_poly.pdbx_strand_id
1 'polypeptide(L)'
;MEFLLVLFVLGAAVFYFLKGSTRRGAETVRASIFLTGLESGHTVAEANLVATIDAEHMPASTIRDAMEHVRLLYGGKQLPMIEEAYRKGMKPKLPLWNQVLINILHSSVPERDRVKQKADNSGSYEHRDSVYQEIMEANKMRNQRMGFDNYLSAVVAEAKRLDGKASTDLHWIELTDDEGTKRAYTDGIDPKWLAAEILKVGPPPPWRVG
;
A
#
# COMPACT_ATOMS: atom_id res chain seq x y z
N MET A 1 -21.42 29.02 33.59
CA MET A 1 -20.13 28.35 33.88
C MET A 1 -20.16 26.86 33.51
N GLU A 2 -21.23 26.11 33.82
CA GLU A 2 -21.34 24.69 33.50
C GLU A 2 -21.28 24.37 31.98
N PHE A 3 -21.92 25.18 31.13
CA PHE A 3 -21.85 25.00 29.66
C PHE A 3 -20.43 25.09 29.09
N LEU A 4 -19.56 25.93 29.64
CA LEU A 4 -18.17 26.06 29.19
C LEU A 4 -17.34 24.85 29.62
N LEU A 5 -17.58 24.31 30.82
CA LEU A 5 -16.96 23.08 31.30
C LEU A 5 -17.35 21.87 30.45
N VAL A 6 -18.64 21.75 30.10
CA VAL A 6 -19.12 20.67 29.22
C VAL A 6 -18.49 20.76 27.84
N LEU A 7 -18.41 21.94 27.24
CA LEU A 7 -17.70 22.17 25.96
C LEU A 7 -16.21 21.81 26.04
N PHE A 8 -15.54 22.17 27.14
CA PHE A 8 -14.13 21.85 27.34
C PHE A 8 -13.89 20.34 27.45
N VAL A 9 -14.72 19.63 28.22
CA VAL A 9 -14.63 18.16 28.37
C VAL A 9 -14.92 17.45 27.05
N LEU A 10 -15.94 17.88 26.31
CA LEU A 10 -16.25 17.35 24.97
C LEU A 10 -15.11 17.60 23.97
N GLY A 11 -14.58 18.83 23.95
CA GLY A 11 -13.46 19.18 23.10
C GLY A 11 -12.21 18.35 23.41
N ALA A 12 -11.90 18.17 24.69
CA ALA A 12 -10.80 17.31 25.13
C ALA A 12 -11.03 15.85 24.71
N ALA A 13 -12.23 15.30 24.91
CA ALA A 13 -12.56 13.93 24.52
C ALA A 13 -12.41 13.69 23.01
N VAL A 14 -12.92 14.59 22.18
CA VAL A 14 -12.77 14.53 20.71
C VAL A 14 -11.30 14.64 20.32
N PHE A 15 -10.55 15.57 20.92
CA PHE A 15 -9.12 15.73 20.67
C PHE A 15 -8.32 14.46 20.98
N TYR A 16 -8.56 13.83 22.14
CA TYR A 16 -7.91 12.58 22.51
C TYR A 16 -8.31 11.42 21.59
N PHE A 17 -9.58 11.35 21.17
CA PHE A 17 -10.06 10.33 20.25
C PHE A 17 -9.41 10.44 18.87
N LEU A 18 -9.33 11.66 18.32
CA LEU A 18 -8.67 11.93 17.04
C LEU A 18 -7.16 11.64 17.10
N LYS A 19 -6.50 12.05 18.18
CA LYS A 19 -5.06 11.81 18.41
C LYS A 19 -4.73 10.31 18.59
N GLY A 20 -5.65 9.53 19.17
CA GLY A 20 -5.52 8.08 19.26
C GLY A 20 -5.66 7.39 17.90
N SER A 21 -6.58 7.87 17.07
CA SER A 21 -6.88 7.29 15.75
C SER A 21 -5.76 7.51 14.73
N THR A 22 -5.12 8.69 14.76
CA THR A 22 -3.96 9.02 13.91
C THR A 22 -2.76 8.12 14.20
N ARG A 23 -2.44 7.87 15.48
CA ARG A 23 -1.35 6.96 15.87
C ARG A 23 -1.58 5.52 15.42
N ARG A 24 -2.83 5.04 15.49
CA ARG A 24 -3.19 3.71 14.99
C ARG A 24 -3.09 3.63 13.47
N GLY A 25 -3.55 4.66 12.76
CA GLY A 25 -3.37 4.76 11.31
C GLY A 25 -1.90 4.73 10.90
N ALA A 26 -1.04 5.50 11.58
CA ALA A 26 0.40 5.49 11.33
C ALA A 26 1.02 4.09 11.51
N GLU A 27 0.69 3.40 12.61
CA GLU A 27 1.20 2.05 12.85
C GLU A 27 0.65 1.02 11.86
N THR A 28 -0.59 1.21 11.41
CA THR A 28 -1.21 0.40 10.35
C THR A 28 -0.41 0.51 9.06
N VAL A 29 -0.05 1.72 8.64
CA VAL A 29 0.75 1.89 7.41
C VAL A 29 2.13 1.26 7.56
N ARG A 30 2.79 1.42 8.71
CA ARG A 30 4.06 0.76 9.00
C ARG A 30 3.96 -0.76 8.97
N ALA A 31 2.90 -1.32 9.55
CA ALA A 31 2.62 -2.76 9.53
C ALA A 31 2.44 -3.27 8.11
N SER A 32 1.68 -2.55 7.27
CA SER A 32 1.49 -2.92 5.87
C SER A 32 2.81 -2.92 5.09
N ILE A 33 3.60 -1.85 5.20
CA ILE A 33 4.92 -1.75 4.54
C ILE A 33 5.86 -2.87 5.00
N PHE A 34 5.90 -3.15 6.30
CA PHE A 34 6.73 -4.22 6.86
C PHE A 34 6.33 -5.59 6.31
N LEU A 35 5.03 -5.90 6.31
CA LEU A 35 4.51 -7.17 5.80
C LEU A 35 4.78 -7.34 4.31
N THR A 36 4.53 -6.31 3.50
CA THR A 36 4.84 -6.32 2.07
C THR A 36 6.34 -6.45 1.80
N GLY A 37 7.19 -5.87 2.63
CA GLY A 37 8.64 -6.04 2.55
C GLY A 37 9.06 -7.50 2.77
N LEU A 38 8.51 -8.16 3.79
CA LEU A 38 8.76 -9.59 4.03
C LEU A 38 8.25 -10.47 2.88
N GLU A 39 7.07 -10.17 2.34
CA GLU A 39 6.50 -10.89 1.19
C GLU A 39 7.37 -10.74 -0.07
N SER A 40 8.04 -9.61 -0.21
CA SER A 40 8.99 -9.35 -1.31
C SER A 40 10.35 -10.03 -1.11
N GLY A 41 10.52 -10.82 -0.04
CA GLY A 41 11.75 -11.56 0.26
C GLY A 41 12.80 -10.76 1.03
N HIS A 42 12.49 -9.54 1.50
CA HIS A 42 13.41 -8.78 2.33
C HIS A 42 13.57 -9.41 3.71
N THR A 43 14.75 -9.21 4.30
CA THR A 43 14.99 -9.62 5.68
C THR A 43 14.17 -8.78 6.67
N VAL A 44 13.93 -9.31 7.87
CA VAL A 44 13.24 -8.58 8.94
C VAL A 44 13.93 -7.25 9.27
N ALA A 45 15.25 -7.18 9.16
CA ALA A 45 16.02 -5.96 9.41
C ALA A 45 15.76 -4.89 8.33
N GLU A 46 15.78 -5.27 7.06
CA GLU A 46 15.51 -4.39 5.92
C GLU A 46 14.05 -3.93 5.90
N ALA A 47 13.10 -4.85 6.12
CA ALA A 47 11.68 -4.52 6.18
C ALA A 47 11.39 -3.53 7.33
N ASN A 48 12.04 -3.69 8.48
CA ASN A 48 11.94 -2.72 9.58
C ASN A 48 12.55 -1.36 9.21
N LEU A 49 13.67 -1.33 8.48
CA LEU A 49 14.30 -0.09 8.03
C LEU A 49 13.34 0.71 7.14
N VAL A 50 12.72 0.06 6.15
CA VAL A 50 11.74 0.69 5.26
C VAL A 50 10.49 1.12 6.02
N ALA A 51 9.99 0.28 6.94
CA ALA A 51 8.86 0.61 7.81
C ALA A 51 9.19 1.67 8.90
N THR A 52 10.42 2.21 8.94
CA THR A 52 10.79 3.28 9.89
C THR A 52 10.34 4.66 9.39
N ILE A 53 10.08 4.80 8.08
CA ILE A 53 9.60 6.03 7.45
C ILE A 53 8.40 6.57 8.23
N ASP A 54 8.42 7.86 8.49
CA ASP A 54 7.40 8.51 9.30
C ASP A 54 6.07 8.58 8.53
N ALA A 55 5.03 7.98 9.09
CA ALA A 55 3.73 7.91 8.44
C ALA A 55 3.10 9.30 8.23
N GLU A 56 3.51 10.30 9.04
CA GLU A 56 3.09 11.70 8.88
C GLU A 56 3.60 12.33 7.58
N HIS A 57 4.70 11.81 7.03
CA HIS A 57 5.33 12.30 5.79
C HIS A 57 5.11 11.34 4.61
N MET A 58 4.27 10.31 4.77
CA MET A 58 4.01 9.36 3.70
C MET A 58 3.08 9.93 2.64
N PRO A 59 3.28 9.56 1.36
CA PRO A 59 2.34 9.90 0.29
C PRO A 59 0.95 9.36 0.60
N ALA A 60 -0.08 10.12 0.27
CA ALA A 60 -1.48 9.71 0.45
C ALA A 60 -1.80 8.40 -0.30
N SER A 61 -1.09 8.08 -1.38
CA SER A 61 -1.20 6.79 -2.09
C SER A 61 -0.77 5.63 -1.20
N THR A 62 0.38 5.71 -0.53
CA THR A 62 0.88 4.65 0.35
C THR A 62 -0.05 4.40 1.53
N ILE A 63 -0.64 5.46 2.08
CA ILE A 63 -1.66 5.33 3.13
C ILE A 63 -2.90 4.61 2.59
N ARG A 64 -3.34 4.95 1.36
CA ARG A 64 -4.49 4.30 0.71
C ARG A 64 -4.21 2.82 0.45
N ASP A 65 -3.05 2.50 -0.07
CA ASP A 65 -2.62 1.12 -0.35
C ASP A 65 -2.59 0.30 0.94
N ALA A 66 -2.06 0.86 2.03
CA ALA A 66 -2.06 0.21 3.34
C ALA A 66 -3.49 0.01 3.90
N MET A 67 -4.39 0.98 3.69
CA MET A 67 -5.78 0.85 4.11
C MET A 67 -6.55 -0.16 3.25
N GLU A 68 -6.20 -0.28 1.98
CA GLU A 68 -6.70 -1.32 1.09
C GLU A 68 -6.19 -2.69 1.52
N HIS A 69 -4.91 -2.81 1.87
CA HIS A 69 -4.32 -4.01 2.47
C HIS A 69 -5.09 -4.44 3.73
N VAL A 70 -5.40 -3.51 4.64
CA VAL A 70 -6.25 -3.78 5.81
C VAL A 70 -7.65 -4.25 5.42
N ARG A 71 -8.27 -3.60 4.44
CA ARG A 71 -9.63 -3.91 3.99
C ARG A 71 -9.69 -5.31 3.38
N LEU A 72 -8.75 -5.63 2.52
CA LEU A 72 -8.70 -6.88 1.76
C LEU A 72 -8.24 -8.06 2.62
N LEU A 73 -7.20 -7.89 3.45
CA LEU A 73 -6.59 -9.02 4.18
C LEU A 73 -7.13 -9.19 5.60
N TYR A 74 -7.62 -8.12 6.21
CA TYR A 74 -8.03 -8.11 7.62
C TYR A 74 -9.48 -7.65 7.81
N GLY A 75 -10.27 -7.58 6.74
CA GLY A 75 -11.69 -7.21 6.77
C GLY A 75 -11.92 -5.79 7.32
N GLY A 76 -10.97 -4.87 7.09
CA GLY A 76 -11.03 -3.51 7.59
C GLY A 76 -10.49 -3.34 9.02
N LYS A 77 -10.06 -4.42 9.68
CA LYS A 77 -9.55 -4.38 11.05
C LYS A 77 -8.05 -4.11 11.05
N GLN A 78 -7.67 -2.94 11.54
CA GLN A 78 -6.25 -2.51 11.61
C GLN A 78 -5.42 -3.31 12.64
N LEU A 79 -6.01 -3.62 13.80
CA LEU A 79 -5.28 -4.25 14.92
C LEU A 79 -4.71 -5.64 14.57
N PRO A 80 -5.46 -6.56 13.93
CA PRO A 80 -4.92 -7.85 13.51
C PRO A 80 -3.69 -7.75 12.58
N MET A 81 -3.68 -6.77 11.67
CA MET A 81 -2.51 -6.56 10.79
C MET A 81 -1.29 -6.10 11.57
N ILE A 82 -1.48 -5.13 12.47
CA ILE A 82 -0.39 -4.63 13.32
C ILE A 82 0.17 -5.76 14.19
N GLU A 83 -0.70 -6.60 14.74
CA GLU A 83 -0.30 -7.75 15.54
C GLU A 83 0.52 -8.76 14.73
N GLU A 84 0.06 -9.10 13.53
CA GLU A 84 0.79 -10.01 12.65
C GLU A 84 2.19 -9.46 12.33
N ALA A 85 2.29 -8.17 12.01
CA ALA A 85 3.57 -7.51 11.77
C ALA A 85 4.48 -7.61 13.01
N TYR A 86 3.98 -7.37 14.22
CA TYR A 86 4.76 -7.52 15.45
C TYR A 86 5.23 -8.96 15.67
N ARG A 87 4.37 -9.95 15.43
CA ARG A 87 4.74 -11.37 15.54
C ARG A 87 5.83 -11.77 14.54
N LYS A 88 5.84 -11.16 13.36
CA LYS A 88 6.88 -11.35 12.34
C LYS A 88 8.14 -10.50 12.59
N GLY A 89 8.22 -9.77 13.69
CA GLY A 89 9.42 -9.05 14.12
C GLY A 89 9.43 -7.56 13.81
N MET A 90 8.29 -6.94 13.50
CA MET A 90 8.19 -5.49 13.37
C MET A 90 8.43 -4.81 14.72
N LYS A 91 9.25 -3.75 14.74
CA LYS A 91 9.52 -2.98 15.95
C LYS A 91 8.31 -2.09 16.32
N PRO A 92 7.69 -2.28 17.50
CA PRO A 92 6.52 -1.51 17.91
C PRO A 92 6.87 -0.06 18.22
N LYS A 93 6.10 0.90 17.66
CA LYS A 93 6.10 2.31 18.12
C LYS A 93 4.89 2.64 18.99
N LEU A 94 3.89 1.76 19.06
CA LEU A 94 2.72 2.00 19.91
C LEU A 94 3.10 1.91 21.41
N PRO A 95 2.48 2.75 22.28
CA PRO A 95 2.64 2.65 23.73
C PRO A 95 2.29 1.25 24.25
N LEU A 96 2.97 0.80 25.30
CA LEU A 96 2.78 -0.52 25.93
C LEU A 96 1.31 -0.89 26.17
N TRP A 97 0.49 0.06 26.61
CA TRP A 97 -0.95 -0.15 26.83
C TRP A 97 -1.70 -0.60 25.57
N ASN A 98 -1.34 -0.11 24.38
CA ASN A 98 -1.95 -0.54 23.13
C ASN A 98 -1.47 -1.95 22.72
N GLN A 99 -0.23 -2.31 23.03
CA GLN A 99 0.30 -3.66 22.77
C GLN A 99 -0.41 -4.70 23.64
N VAL A 100 -0.66 -4.37 24.91
CA VAL A 100 -1.44 -5.20 25.83
C VAL A 100 -2.88 -5.38 25.32
N LEU A 101 -3.51 -4.31 24.84
CA LEU A 101 -4.89 -4.36 24.32
C LEU A 101 -5.01 -5.25 23.07
N ILE A 102 -3.99 -5.24 22.19
CA ILE A 102 -3.91 -6.15 21.04
C ILE A 102 -3.83 -7.61 21.51
N ASN A 103 -2.93 -7.91 22.46
CA ASN A 103 -2.79 -9.27 22.99
C ASN A 103 -4.07 -9.78 23.67
N ILE A 104 -4.78 -8.92 24.42
CA ILE A 104 -6.03 -9.28 25.11
C ILE A 104 -7.17 -9.51 24.10
N LEU A 105 -7.34 -8.62 23.11
CA LEU A 105 -8.38 -8.75 22.07
C LEU A 105 -8.22 -10.02 21.22
N HIS A 106 -7.00 -10.55 21.11
CA HIS A 106 -6.74 -11.75 20.33
C HIS A 106 -6.84 -13.05 21.14
N SER A 107 -6.64 -12.98 22.47
CA SER A 107 -6.84 -14.11 23.38
C SER A 107 -8.31 -14.55 23.53
N SER A 108 -9.26 -13.70 23.12
CA SER A 108 -10.70 -13.99 23.14
C SER A 108 -11.25 -14.53 21.82
N VAL A 109 -10.43 -14.70 20.77
CA VAL A 109 -10.83 -15.34 19.51
C VAL A 109 -10.63 -16.86 19.63
N PRO A 110 -11.70 -17.68 19.58
CA PRO A 110 -11.58 -19.13 19.80
C PRO A 110 -10.72 -19.81 18.72
N GLU A 111 -9.88 -20.75 19.14
CA GLU A 111 -8.97 -21.54 18.29
C GLU A 111 -9.67 -22.24 17.09
N ARG A 112 -10.99 -22.45 17.15
CA ARG A 112 -11.79 -23.01 16.03
C ARG A 112 -11.88 -22.09 14.82
N ASP A 113 -11.87 -20.77 15.00
CA ASP A 113 -11.89 -19.81 13.89
C ASP A 113 -10.51 -19.64 13.26
N ARG A 114 -9.43 -19.96 13.98
CA ARG A 114 -8.06 -19.94 13.45
C ARG A 114 -7.82 -21.01 12.39
N VAL A 115 -8.42 -22.20 12.53
CA VAL A 115 -8.29 -23.29 11.54
C VAL A 115 -9.09 -22.97 10.27
N LYS A 116 -10.29 -22.38 10.39
CA LYS A 116 -11.05 -21.89 9.24
C LYS A 116 -10.37 -20.71 8.54
N GLN A 117 -9.87 -19.74 9.29
CA GLN A 117 -9.18 -18.57 8.71
C GLN A 117 -7.86 -18.96 8.02
N LYS A 118 -7.14 -19.98 8.52
CA LYS A 118 -5.93 -20.50 7.87
C LYS A 118 -6.23 -21.38 6.65
N ALA A 119 -7.34 -22.13 6.65
CA ALA A 119 -7.80 -22.90 5.50
C ALA A 119 -8.39 -22.02 4.39
N ASP A 120 -9.18 -21.00 4.74
CA ASP A 120 -9.72 -20.01 3.80
C ASP A 120 -8.60 -19.12 3.23
N ASN A 121 -7.56 -18.80 4.02
CA ASN A 121 -6.40 -18.06 3.51
C ASN A 121 -5.53 -18.89 2.56
N SER A 122 -5.43 -20.22 2.74
CA SER A 122 -4.72 -21.10 1.81
C SER A 122 -5.36 -21.13 0.42
N GLY A 123 -6.70 -21.16 0.35
CA GLY A 123 -7.43 -21.02 -0.92
C GLY A 123 -7.43 -19.58 -1.45
N SER A 124 -7.27 -18.58 -0.58
CA SER A 124 -7.17 -17.18 -0.98
C SER A 124 -5.86 -16.83 -1.67
N TYR A 125 -4.75 -17.56 -1.48
CA TYR A 125 -3.50 -17.30 -2.23
C TYR A 125 -3.63 -17.77 -3.69
N GLU A 126 -4.16 -18.98 -3.92
CA GLU A 126 -4.45 -19.46 -5.28
C GLU A 126 -5.49 -18.57 -5.98
N HIS A 127 -6.51 -18.11 -5.25
CA HIS A 127 -7.49 -17.18 -5.78
C HIS A 127 -6.88 -15.79 -6.06
N ARG A 128 -5.96 -15.29 -5.23
CA ARG A 128 -5.28 -14.00 -5.47
C ARG A 128 -4.32 -14.06 -6.65
N ASP A 129 -3.50 -15.11 -6.75
CA ASP A 129 -2.64 -15.31 -7.91
C ASP A 129 -3.48 -15.43 -9.18
N SER A 130 -4.63 -16.11 -9.12
CA SER A 130 -5.57 -16.16 -10.24
C SER A 130 -6.16 -14.79 -10.61
N VAL A 131 -6.48 -13.93 -9.63
CA VAL A 131 -7.06 -12.60 -9.87
C VAL A 131 -6.00 -11.63 -10.39
N TYR A 132 -4.79 -11.65 -9.84
CA TYR A 132 -3.66 -10.86 -10.36
C TYR A 132 -3.28 -11.30 -11.77
N GLN A 133 -3.26 -12.60 -12.04
CA GLN A 133 -3.05 -13.11 -13.40
C GLN A 133 -4.19 -12.73 -14.33
N GLU A 134 -5.45 -12.80 -13.89
CA GLU A 134 -6.61 -12.39 -14.69
C GLU A 134 -6.56 -10.89 -15.02
N ILE A 135 -6.19 -10.03 -14.07
CA ILE A 135 -6.02 -8.58 -14.29
C ILE A 135 -4.84 -8.32 -15.23
N MET A 136 -3.71 -9.01 -15.06
CA MET A 136 -2.54 -8.91 -15.93
C MET A 136 -2.87 -9.36 -17.35
N GLU A 137 -3.58 -10.47 -17.52
CA GLU A 137 -4.02 -10.97 -18.83
C GLU A 137 -5.05 -10.03 -19.47
N ALA A 138 -5.99 -9.51 -18.70
CA ALA A 138 -6.97 -8.54 -19.18
C ALA A 138 -6.29 -7.24 -19.64
N ASN A 139 -5.31 -6.75 -18.87
CA ASN A 139 -4.53 -5.58 -19.26
C ASN A 139 -3.62 -5.87 -20.46
N LYS A 140 -3.03 -7.06 -20.56
CA LYS A 140 -2.27 -7.49 -21.72
C LYS A 140 -3.13 -7.53 -22.98
N MET A 141 -4.34 -8.09 -22.90
CA MET A 141 -5.30 -8.07 -23.99
C MET A 141 -5.75 -6.64 -24.34
N ARG A 142 -5.95 -5.78 -23.35
CA ARG A 142 -6.29 -4.36 -23.55
C ARG A 142 -5.16 -3.59 -24.22
N ASN A 143 -3.92 -3.80 -23.80
CA ASN A 143 -2.71 -3.23 -24.39
C ASN A 143 -2.54 -3.71 -25.84
N GLN A 144 -2.73 -5.01 -26.10
CA GLN A 144 -2.70 -5.55 -27.47
C GLN A 144 -3.79 -4.92 -28.36
N ARG A 145 -5.01 -4.75 -27.85
CA ARG A 145 -6.10 -4.09 -28.60
C ARG A 145 -5.84 -2.62 -28.87
N MET A 146 -5.22 -1.90 -27.93
CA MET A 146 -4.95 -0.48 -28.12
C MET A 146 -3.75 -0.23 -29.05
N GLY A 147 -2.78 -1.15 -29.09
CA GLY A 147 -1.52 -0.98 -29.81
C GLY A 147 -0.52 -0.14 -29.02
N PHE A 148 0.77 -0.36 -29.29
CA PHE A 148 1.86 0.26 -28.52
C PHE A 148 1.83 1.79 -28.55
N ASP A 149 1.55 2.40 -29.70
CA ASP A 149 1.54 3.86 -29.84
C ASP A 149 0.46 4.53 -28.97
N ASN A 150 -0.73 3.92 -28.93
CA ASN A 150 -1.82 4.41 -28.07
C ASN A 150 -1.55 4.15 -26.60
N TYR A 151 -0.89 3.04 -26.27
CA TYR A 151 -0.44 2.75 -24.91
C TYR A 151 0.54 3.81 -24.43
N LEU A 152 1.57 4.09 -25.23
CA LEU A 152 2.57 5.11 -24.94
C LEU A 152 1.91 6.50 -24.78
N SER A 153 1.00 6.85 -25.68
CA SER A 153 0.21 8.09 -25.59
C SER A 153 -0.57 8.19 -24.27
N ALA A 154 -1.16 7.08 -23.81
CA ALA A 154 -1.88 7.03 -22.53
C ALA A 154 -0.96 7.19 -21.31
N VAL A 155 0.22 6.55 -21.32
CA VAL A 155 1.25 6.73 -20.27
C VAL A 155 1.65 8.20 -20.17
N VAL A 156 1.89 8.84 -21.31
CA VAL A 156 2.33 10.24 -21.38
C VAL A 156 1.24 11.19 -20.91
N ALA A 157 0.01 10.97 -21.35
CA ALA A 157 -1.13 11.78 -20.93
C ALA A 157 -1.30 11.73 -19.41
N GLU A 158 -1.16 10.54 -18.81
CA GLU A 158 -1.24 10.39 -17.36
C GLU A 158 -0.04 10.99 -16.64
N ALA A 159 1.18 10.83 -17.16
CA ALA A 159 2.38 11.44 -16.57
C ALA A 159 2.27 12.97 -16.56
N LYS A 160 1.81 13.58 -17.66
CA LYS A 160 1.54 15.01 -17.74
C LYS A 160 0.46 15.45 -16.74
N ARG A 161 -0.61 14.66 -16.61
CA ARG A 161 -1.68 14.91 -15.64
C ARG A 161 -1.16 14.90 -14.20
N LEU A 162 -0.24 13.99 -13.89
CA LEU A 162 0.34 13.81 -12.55
C LEU A 162 1.41 14.86 -12.22
N ASP A 163 2.22 15.29 -13.18
CA ASP A 163 3.26 16.32 -12.99
C ASP A 163 2.70 17.75 -12.94
N GLY A 164 1.42 17.94 -13.31
CA GLY A 164 0.72 19.23 -13.22
C GLY A 164 1.25 20.33 -14.15
N LYS A 165 2.15 19.99 -15.08
CA LYS A 165 2.71 20.92 -16.07
C LYS A 165 1.85 21.01 -17.33
N ALA A 166 1.93 22.14 -18.03
CA ALA A 166 1.25 22.34 -19.30
C ALA A 166 1.75 21.33 -20.35
N SER A 167 0.87 20.92 -21.28
CA SER A 167 1.15 19.87 -22.27
C SER A 167 2.36 20.14 -23.17
N THR A 168 2.83 21.39 -23.20
CA THR A 168 3.94 21.93 -24.00
C THR A 168 5.30 21.93 -23.29
N ASP A 169 5.37 21.77 -21.97
CA ASP A 169 6.60 22.03 -21.19
C ASP A 169 7.44 20.78 -20.89
N LEU A 170 6.97 19.57 -21.21
CA LEU A 170 7.76 18.35 -21.07
C LEU A 170 8.31 17.86 -22.41
N HIS A 171 9.62 18.06 -22.61
CA HIS A 171 10.44 17.42 -23.64
C HIS A 171 11.10 16.13 -23.08
N TRP A 172 10.30 15.13 -22.67
CA TRP A 172 10.84 14.00 -21.90
C TRP A 172 10.63 12.61 -22.52
N ILE A 173 9.70 12.46 -23.47
CA ILE A 173 9.48 11.17 -24.11
C ILE A 173 10.64 10.73 -25.03
N GLU A 174 11.57 11.66 -25.32
CA GLU A 174 12.82 11.39 -26.03
C GLU A 174 13.87 10.66 -25.14
N LEU A 175 13.57 10.42 -23.85
CA LEU A 175 14.44 9.73 -22.87
C LEU A 175 13.78 8.51 -22.20
N THR A 176 12.53 8.19 -22.51
CA THR A 176 11.97 6.88 -22.16
C THR A 176 12.73 5.83 -22.97
N ASP A 177 13.52 5.02 -22.28
CA ASP A 177 14.06 3.79 -22.87
C ASP A 177 12.90 3.01 -23.48
N ASP A 178 12.89 2.97 -24.81
CA ASP A 178 11.84 2.35 -25.61
C ASP A 178 11.66 0.88 -25.18
N GLU A 179 12.75 0.24 -24.76
CA GLU A 179 12.76 -1.13 -24.23
C GLU A 179 12.00 -1.28 -22.92
N GLY A 180 12.14 -0.35 -21.97
CA GLY A 180 11.45 -0.41 -20.68
C GLY A 180 9.93 -0.26 -20.84
N THR A 181 9.52 0.64 -21.72
CA THR A 181 8.09 0.90 -21.99
C THR A 181 7.48 -0.23 -22.85
N LYS A 182 8.24 -0.78 -23.80
CA LYS A 182 7.85 -1.96 -24.58
C LYS A 182 7.70 -3.22 -23.72
N ARG A 183 8.55 -3.41 -22.71
CA ARG A 183 8.38 -4.50 -21.74
C ARG A 183 7.14 -4.30 -20.90
N ALA A 184 6.95 -3.12 -20.30
CA ALA A 184 5.74 -2.82 -19.53
C ALA A 184 4.46 -3.02 -20.36
N TYR A 185 4.48 -2.67 -21.64
CA TYR A 185 3.42 -2.97 -22.59
C TYR A 185 3.18 -4.49 -22.74
N THR A 186 4.24 -5.24 -23.03
CA THR A 186 4.21 -6.71 -23.21
C THR A 186 3.75 -7.45 -21.96
N ASP A 187 4.13 -6.95 -20.79
CA ASP A 187 3.85 -7.52 -19.47
C ASP A 187 2.43 -7.17 -18.98
N GLY A 188 1.67 -6.35 -19.71
CA GLY A 188 0.30 -5.99 -19.33
C GLY A 188 0.23 -4.97 -18.20
N ILE A 189 1.27 -4.15 -18.02
CA ILE A 189 1.28 -3.10 -16.99
C ILE A 189 0.31 -1.99 -17.40
N ASP A 190 -0.54 -1.53 -16.47
CA ASP A 190 -1.47 -0.44 -16.73
C ASP A 190 -0.71 0.89 -16.98
N PRO A 191 -1.08 1.66 -18.02
CA PRO A 191 -0.35 2.86 -18.40
C PRO A 191 -0.36 3.93 -17.32
N LYS A 192 -1.39 3.98 -16.46
CA LYS A 192 -1.43 4.97 -15.38
C LYS A 192 -0.47 4.63 -14.24
N TRP A 193 -0.36 3.34 -13.95
CA TRP A 193 0.59 2.84 -12.97
C TRP A 193 2.02 3.14 -13.42
N LEU A 194 2.34 2.81 -14.68
CA LEU A 194 3.66 3.10 -15.25
C LEU A 194 4.00 4.60 -15.23
N ALA A 195 3.03 5.46 -15.57
CA ALA A 195 3.20 6.91 -15.51
C ALA A 195 3.52 7.43 -14.10
N ALA A 196 2.85 6.88 -13.08
CA ALA A 196 3.12 7.23 -11.69
C ALA A 196 4.50 6.76 -11.23
N GLU A 197 4.95 5.59 -11.69
CA GLU A 197 6.25 5.02 -11.33
C GLU A 197 7.42 5.81 -11.95
N ILE A 198 7.29 6.17 -13.23
CA ILE A 198 8.25 7.03 -13.94
C ILE A 198 8.45 8.36 -13.23
N LEU A 199 7.37 9.00 -12.74
CA LEU A 199 7.46 10.28 -12.04
C LEU A 199 8.08 10.16 -10.64
N LYS A 200 7.96 8.99 -10.00
CA LYS A 200 8.56 8.73 -8.68
C LYS A 200 10.06 8.45 -8.76
N VAL A 201 10.51 7.75 -9.81
CA VAL A 201 11.87 7.16 -9.87
C VAL A 201 12.77 7.85 -10.91
N GLY A 202 12.20 8.64 -11.84
CA GLY A 202 12.89 9.04 -13.08
C GLY A 202 12.74 7.96 -14.16
N PRO A 203 13.28 8.15 -15.39
CA PRO A 203 13.19 7.15 -16.45
C PRO A 203 13.70 5.79 -15.93
N PRO A 204 13.07 4.68 -16.34
CA PRO A 204 13.39 3.37 -15.80
C PRO A 204 14.89 3.08 -15.99
N PRO A 205 15.63 2.71 -14.92
CA PRO A 205 17.04 2.43 -15.05
C PRO A 205 17.25 1.20 -15.95
N PRO A 206 18.24 1.23 -16.87
CA PRO A 206 18.45 0.19 -17.89
C PRO A 206 18.95 -1.16 -17.34
N TRP A 207 18.89 -1.40 -16.02
CA TRP A 207 19.54 -2.53 -15.35
C TRP A 207 18.60 -3.47 -14.57
N ARG A 208 17.29 -3.48 -14.81
CA ARG A 208 16.50 -4.72 -14.59
C ARG A 208 16.71 -5.69 -15.76
N VAL A 209 17.98 -6.00 -15.99
CA VAL A 209 18.46 -7.08 -16.86
C VAL A 209 19.10 -8.08 -15.91
N GLY A 210 18.38 -9.17 -15.70
CA GLY A 210 18.68 -10.24 -14.76
C GLY A 210 17.44 -11.09 -14.59
#